data_AF-A0A8H6EIS3-F1
#
_entry.id   AF-A0A8H6EIS3-F1
#
_cell.length_a   1.000
_cell.length_b   1.000
_cell.length_c   1.000
_cell.angle_alpha   90.00
_cell.angle_beta   90.00
_cell.angle_gamma   90.00
#
_symmetry.space_group_name_H-M   'P 1'
#
loop_
_entity.id
_entity.type
_entity.pdbx_description
1 polymer ?
#
loop_
_entity_poly.entity_id
_entity_poly.type
_entity_poly.pdbx_seq_one_letter_code
_entity_poly.pdbx_strand_id
1 'polypeptide(L)'
;MSELQLNNSNCLMSSRFWSHAPLDVEEEMNQRSQQQRPSTQSRSRSGPWTSEPLTSEERARRANLSNAERQSEARAAREAYDQAQSDSRSETWYQESPPRRSRTHRSSAHTTPTSSGNSQFFQGSTQAKSAKQQKQEQKAQRAAEKKHRQEARREAEEQARKEKKHFESMTQWEYAKQWSTSDRAAYGNAFDDFSASAAAFIKDNTQKFPRLKKHGCARNNCVQGEILGVCHHEVEMTLRGSGVFDEKMMKKERLRWHPDRWTGKGDLQTKANELFQLIQRIIDGDVNA
;
A
#
# COMPACT_ATOMS: atom_id res chain seq x y z
N MET A 1 -32.74 26.00 -2.04
CA MET A 1 -31.48 26.08 -2.82
C MET A 1 -30.38 25.72 -1.84
N SER A 2 -29.98 24.46 -1.83
CA SER A 2 -28.98 23.93 -0.89
C SER A 2 -27.85 23.32 -1.71
N GLU A 3 -26.74 24.04 -1.80
CA GLU A 3 -25.49 23.57 -2.38
C GLU A 3 -24.89 22.48 -1.48
N LEU A 4 -24.83 21.26 -1.99
CA LEU A 4 -24.05 20.19 -1.38
C LEU A 4 -22.61 20.31 -1.90
N GLN A 5 -21.73 20.81 -1.04
CA GLN A 5 -20.28 20.74 -1.22
C GLN A 5 -19.83 19.27 -1.16
N LEU A 6 -19.48 18.71 -2.31
CA LEU A 6 -18.77 17.43 -2.41
C LEU A 6 -17.29 17.68 -2.12
N ASN A 7 -16.86 17.25 -0.93
CA ASN A 7 -15.46 17.21 -0.51
C ASN A 7 -14.68 16.24 -1.41
N ASN A 8 -13.81 16.80 -2.26
CA ASN A 8 -12.80 16.08 -3.02
C ASN A 8 -11.76 15.49 -2.07
N SER A 9 -11.89 14.19 -1.78
CA SER A 9 -10.84 13.43 -1.11
C SER A 9 -9.77 13.08 -2.13
N ASN A 10 -8.61 13.73 -2.01
CA ASN A 10 -7.38 13.39 -2.73
C ASN A 10 -6.95 11.96 -2.35
N CYS A 11 -7.41 10.97 -3.11
CA CYS A 11 -6.95 9.60 -3.02
C CYS A 11 -5.64 9.50 -3.83
N LEU A 12 -4.52 9.83 -3.19
CA LEU A 12 -3.17 9.53 -3.69
C LEU A 12 -2.92 8.02 -3.58
N MET A 13 -3.56 7.25 -4.45
CA MET A 13 -3.26 5.84 -4.66
C MET A 13 -2.25 5.74 -5.81
N SER A 14 -1.04 5.33 -5.43
CA SER A 14 0.14 5.17 -6.27
C SER A 14 -0.13 4.34 -7.53
N SER A 15 0.19 4.93 -8.69
CA SER A 15 0.18 4.36 -10.05
C SER A 15 1.16 3.19 -10.24
N ARG A 16 0.96 2.07 -9.54
CA ARG A 16 1.86 0.88 -9.61
C ARG A 16 1.14 -0.45 -9.82
N PHE A 17 -0.14 -0.46 -10.17
CA PHE A 17 -0.93 -1.70 -10.07
C PHE A 17 -1.09 -2.51 -11.37
N TRP A 18 -0.45 -2.12 -12.48
CA TRP A 18 -0.42 -2.94 -13.71
C TRP A 18 1.01 -3.38 -14.03
N SER A 19 1.57 -4.15 -13.12
CA SER A 19 2.68 -5.05 -13.37
C SER A 19 2.31 -6.36 -12.67
N HIS A 20 1.42 -7.13 -13.28
CA HIS A 20 1.05 -8.47 -12.84
C HIS A 20 2.14 -9.44 -13.33
N ALA A 21 3.34 -9.28 -12.78
CA ALA A 21 4.23 -10.44 -12.70
C ALA A 21 3.46 -11.58 -12.01
N PRO A 22 3.47 -12.81 -12.53
CA PRO A 22 2.98 -13.95 -11.77
C PRO A 22 3.75 -13.96 -10.44
N LEU A 23 3.00 -13.98 -9.34
CA LEU A 23 3.54 -14.00 -7.99
C LEU A 23 4.32 -15.30 -7.77
N ASP A 24 5.60 -15.26 -8.14
CA ASP A 24 6.69 -15.86 -7.37
C ASP A 24 7.65 -14.72 -7.01
N VAL A 25 7.23 -13.88 -6.06
CA VAL A 25 8.09 -12.80 -5.52
C VAL A 25 7.87 -12.67 -4.01
N GLU A 26 8.62 -13.48 -3.26
CA GLU A 26 9.05 -13.13 -1.89
C GLU A 26 10.42 -12.40 -1.88
N GLU A 27 11.02 -12.02 -3.02
CA GLU A 27 12.44 -11.64 -3.04
C GLU A 27 12.83 -10.25 -3.58
N GLU A 28 11.93 -9.30 -3.82
CA GLU A 28 12.36 -8.02 -4.40
C GLU A 28 11.72 -6.75 -3.81
N MET A 29 11.83 -6.57 -2.49
CA MET A 29 11.48 -5.30 -1.85
C MET A 29 12.56 -4.81 -0.86
N ASN A 30 13.84 -4.83 -1.25
CA ASN A 30 14.94 -4.34 -0.40
C ASN A 30 16.02 -3.46 -1.07
N GLN A 31 15.70 -2.67 -2.11
CA GLN A 31 16.73 -1.81 -2.75
C GLN A 31 16.38 -0.34 -3.03
N ARG A 32 15.23 0.20 -2.59
CA ARG A 32 14.95 1.64 -2.79
C ARG A 32 14.46 2.33 -1.52
N SER A 33 15.39 2.60 -0.60
CA SER A 33 15.32 3.72 0.35
C SER A 33 16.68 3.98 0.98
N GLN A 34 17.60 4.57 0.21
CA GLN A 34 18.73 5.31 0.76
C GLN A 34 18.82 6.66 0.04
N GLN A 35 18.05 7.63 0.52
CA GLN A 35 18.43 9.03 0.40
C GLN A 35 18.40 9.66 1.79
N GLN A 36 19.53 10.28 2.10
CA GLN A 36 19.96 10.75 3.41
C GLN A 36 19.10 11.91 3.90
N ARG A 37 18.77 11.89 5.20
CA ARG A 37 18.41 13.11 5.95
C ARG A 37 19.44 13.29 7.09
N PRO A 38 19.89 14.52 7.35
CA PRO A 38 20.93 14.81 8.33
C PRO A 38 20.42 14.63 9.78
N SER A 39 21.34 14.16 10.61
CA SER A 39 21.17 13.84 12.02
C SER A 39 20.91 15.07 12.89
N THR A 40 19.89 15.01 13.74
CA THR A 40 19.85 15.80 14.98
C THR A 40 20.21 14.88 16.14
N GLN A 41 21.26 15.27 16.87
CA GLN A 41 21.71 14.66 18.11
C GLN A 41 20.60 14.67 19.15
N SER A 42 20.37 13.53 19.80
CA SER A 42 19.78 13.50 21.14
C SER A 42 20.36 12.35 21.96
N ARG A 43 20.68 12.70 23.21
CA ARG A 43 21.51 12.03 24.19
C ARG A 43 20.88 10.75 24.77
N SER A 44 21.72 9.71 24.85
CA SER A 44 21.88 8.71 25.92
C SER A 44 20.68 8.30 26.80
N ARG A 45 20.33 7.01 26.72
CA ARG A 45 20.15 6.14 27.91
C ARG A 45 20.39 4.68 27.52
N SER A 46 21.52 4.14 27.97
CA SER A 46 21.98 2.76 27.80
C SER A 46 21.20 1.83 28.72
N GLY A 47 20.40 0.93 28.13
CA GLY A 47 19.94 -0.29 28.78
C GLY A 47 20.91 -1.46 28.53
N PRO A 48 20.77 -2.61 29.22
CA PRO A 48 21.74 -3.71 29.19
C PRO A 48 21.77 -4.52 27.88
N TRP A 49 20.88 -4.20 26.93
CA TRP A 49 20.86 -4.81 25.61
C TRP A 49 21.61 -3.90 24.63
N THR A 50 22.92 -3.83 24.78
CA THR A 50 23.77 -3.21 23.76
C THR A 50 23.91 -4.19 22.61
N SER A 51 22.96 -4.17 21.67
CA SER A 51 23.21 -4.68 20.33
C SER A 51 24.33 -3.82 19.76
N GLU A 52 25.56 -4.33 19.81
CA GLU A 52 26.70 -3.69 19.16
C GLU A 52 26.31 -3.45 17.69
N PRO A 53 26.32 -2.19 17.21
CA PRO A 53 25.83 -1.90 15.87
C PRO A 53 26.68 -2.68 14.86
N LEU A 54 26.02 -3.57 14.10
CA LEU A 54 26.66 -4.42 13.09
C LEU A 54 27.59 -3.57 12.21
N THR A 55 28.84 -4.03 12.07
CA THR A 55 29.84 -3.39 11.22
C THR A 55 29.34 -3.31 9.77
N SER A 56 29.85 -2.34 9.02
CA SER A 56 29.48 -2.16 7.61
C SER A 56 29.75 -3.40 6.76
N GLU A 57 30.81 -4.15 7.09
CA GLU A 57 31.22 -5.37 6.41
C GLU A 57 30.25 -6.53 6.68
N GLU A 58 29.82 -6.71 7.92
CA GLU A 58 28.83 -7.73 8.28
C GLU A 58 27.45 -7.44 7.66
N ARG A 59 27.10 -6.16 7.52
CA ARG A 59 25.87 -5.73 6.83
C ARG A 59 25.92 -6.06 5.33
N ALA A 60 27.06 -5.87 4.67
CA ALA A 60 27.25 -6.21 3.27
C ALA A 60 27.23 -7.74 3.05
N ARG A 61 27.82 -8.50 3.98
CA ARG A 61 27.79 -9.97 3.94
C ARG A 61 26.36 -10.50 4.02
N ARG A 62 25.55 -10.01 4.98
CA ARG A 62 24.14 -10.40 5.15
C ARG A 62 23.25 -10.01 3.98
N ALA A 63 23.58 -8.94 3.26
CA ALA A 63 22.82 -8.50 2.09
C ALA A 63 22.97 -9.45 0.89
N ASN A 64 24.04 -10.24 0.83
CA ASN A 64 24.35 -11.15 -0.28
C ASN A 64 24.02 -12.63 0.03
N LEU A 65 23.37 -12.93 1.17
CA LEU A 65 23.01 -14.30 1.53
C LEU A 65 21.87 -14.82 0.65
N SER A 66 22.00 -16.09 0.25
CA SER A 66 20.91 -16.81 -0.42
C SER A 66 19.67 -16.90 0.48
N ASN A 67 18.48 -17.07 -0.10
CA ASN A 67 17.24 -17.16 0.67
C ASN A 67 17.29 -18.32 1.68
N ALA A 68 17.92 -19.45 1.32
CA ALA A 68 18.13 -20.59 2.22
C ALA A 68 19.01 -20.25 3.44
N GLU A 69 20.07 -19.44 3.25
CA GLU A 69 20.95 -18.99 4.34
C GLU A 69 20.27 -17.94 5.23
N ARG A 70 19.45 -17.06 4.66
CA ARG A 70 18.64 -16.12 5.46
C ARG A 70 17.64 -16.86 6.34
N GLN A 71 17.02 -17.92 5.83
CA GLN A 71 16.11 -18.77 6.61
C GLN A 71 16.82 -19.62 7.67
N SER A 72 18.07 -20.04 7.45
CA SER A 72 18.84 -20.74 8.48
C SER A 72 19.32 -19.79 9.58
N GLU A 73 19.79 -18.59 9.24
CA GLU A 73 20.16 -17.56 10.21
C GLU A 73 18.97 -17.11 11.07
N ALA A 74 17.80 -16.91 10.47
CA ALA A 74 16.58 -16.57 11.20
C ALA A 74 16.14 -17.67 12.18
N ARG A 75 16.33 -18.95 11.83
CA ARG A 75 16.07 -20.08 12.74
C ARG A 75 17.06 -20.09 13.90
N ALA A 76 18.35 -19.97 13.63
CA ALA A 76 19.39 -19.91 14.66
C ALA A 76 19.18 -18.74 15.62
N ALA A 77 18.76 -17.56 15.12
CA ALA A 77 18.45 -16.41 15.96
C ALA A 77 17.24 -16.65 16.88
N ARG A 78 16.20 -17.35 16.39
CA ARG A 78 15.04 -17.74 17.23
C ARG A 78 15.43 -18.75 18.29
N GLU A 79 16.22 -19.76 17.94
CA GLU A 79 16.72 -20.77 18.88
C GLU A 79 17.58 -20.12 19.98
N ALA A 80 18.47 -19.18 19.62
CA ALA A 80 19.27 -18.44 20.58
C ALA A 80 18.40 -17.57 21.53
N TYR A 81 17.33 -16.97 21.01
CA TYR A 81 16.39 -16.20 21.83
C TYR A 81 15.61 -17.09 22.81
N ASP A 82 15.12 -18.23 22.35
CA ASP A 82 14.38 -19.18 23.18
C ASP A 82 15.30 -19.82 24.25
N GLN A 83 16.57 -20.06 23.91
CA GLN A 83 17.60 -20.50 24.85
C GLN A 83 17.84 -19.42 25.92
N ALA A 84 18.06 -18.16 25.52
CA ALA A 84 18.27 -17.06 26.47
C ALA A 84 17.06 -16.82 27.40
N GLN A 85 15.83 -16.98 26.88
CA GLN A 85 14.60 -16.94 27.67
C GLN A 85 14.55 -18.08 28.71
N SER A 86 14.98 -19.28 28.31
CA SER A 86 15.03 -20.45 29.19
C SER A 86 16.07 -20.29 30.30
N ASP A 87 17.25 -19.75 29.96
CA ASP A 87 18.33 -19.50 30.91
C ASP A 87 17.94 -18.42 31.93
N SER A 88 17.34 -17.31 31.48
CA SER A 88 16.82 -16.25 32.36
C SER A 88 15.73 -16.76 33.33
N ARG A 89 14.93 -17.74 32.90
CA ARG A 89 13.90 -18.36 33.73
C ARG A 89 14.48 -19.34 34.76
N SER A 90 15.63 -19.95 34.47
CA SER A 90 16.35 -20.81 35.41
C SER A 90 17.11 -20.02 36.49
N GLU A 91 17.59 -18.81 36.15
CA GLU A 91 18.39 -17.96 37.04
C GLU A 91 17.56 -17.18 38.08
N THR A 92 16.25 -17.08 37.87
CA THR A 92 15.32 -16.42 38.83
C THR A 92 14.87 -17.32 39.99
N TRP A 93 15.23 -18.62 39.99
CA TRP A 93 14.87 -19.56 41.07
C TRP A 93 15.90 -19.67 42.19
N TYR A 94 17.09 -19.06 42.06
CA TYR A 94 18.15 -19.04 43.06
C TYR A 94 18.42 -17.62 43.60
N GLN A 95 17.38 -16.80 43.80
CA GLN A 95 17.52 -15.61 44.64
C GLN A 95 17.28 -15.97 46.11
N GLU A 96 18.40 -16.14 46.82
CA GLU A 96 18.46 -16.12 48.28
C GLU A 96 17.60 -14.97 48.84
N SER A 97 16.72 -15.34 49.78
CA SER A 97 15.81 -14.41 50.44
C SER A 97 16.59 -13.36 51.24
N PRO A 98 16.40 -12.05 51.01
CA PRO A 98 17.02 -11.05 51.89
C PRO A 98 16.35 -11.05 53.28
N PRO A 99 17.12 -10.81 54.36
CA PRO A 99 16.62 -10.92 55.72
C PRO A 99 15.58 -9.83 56.04
N ARG A 100 14.48 -10.25 56.68
CA ARG A 100 13.46 -9.40 57.30
C ARG A 100 14.11 -8.29 58.13
N ARG A 101 13.94 -7.04 57.72
CA ARG A 101 14.09 -5.87 58.61
C ARG A 101 12.72 -5.34 59.00
N SER A 102 12.39 -5.56 60.27
CA SER A 102 11.37 -4.87 61.05
C SER A 102 11.67 -3.36 61.04
N ARG A 103 10.68 -2.55 60.63
CA ARG A 103 10.73 -1.10 60.82
C ARG A 103 9.48 -0.62 61.55
N THR A 104 9.68 -0.40 62.84
CA THR A 104 8.82 0.23 63.81
C THR A 104 8.72 1.75 63.61
N HIS A 105 7.52 2.27 63.87
CA HIS A 105 7.11 3.62 64.33
C HIS A 105 7.75 4.88 63.70
N ARG A 106 6.90 5.78 63.17
CA ARG A 106 6.77 7.13 63.76
C ARG A 106 5.45 7.80 63.41
N SER A 107 4.81 8.27 64.48
CA SER A 107 3.59 9.03 64.63
C SER A 107 3.66 10.42 64.00
N SER A 108 2.52 10.91 63.52
CA SER A 108 2.15 12.32 63.64
C SER A 108 0.63 12.42 63.71
N ALA A 109 0.14 12.82 64.87
CA ALA A 109 -1.24 13.17 65.12
C ALA A 109 -1.38 14.69 65.03
N HIS A 110 -2.45 15.16 64.38
CA HIS A 110 -3.16 16.35 64.84
C HIS A 110 -4.65 16.20 64.49
N THR A 111 -5.43 16.14 65.57
CA THR A 111 -6.87 16.35 65.72
C THR A 111 -7.25 17.79 65.35
N THR A 112 -8.48 18.17 64.95
CA THR A 112 -9.74 18.16 65.73
C THR A 112 -10.95 18.58 64.83
N PRO A 113 -12.21 18.52 65.32
CA PRO A 113 -13.39 18.10 64.56
C PRO A 113 -14.49 19.16 64.42
N THR A 114 -15.40 18.94 63.48
CA THR A 114 -16.81 19.41 63.43
C THR A 114 -17.37 18.84 62.11
N SER A 115 -18.62 18.45 61.90
CA SER A 115 -19.90 18.57 62.59
C SER A 115 -20.88 17.71 61.79
N SER A 116 -21.98 17.34 62.42
CA SER A 116 -23.27 17.04 61.79
C SER A 116 -23.43 15.67 61.13
N GLY A 117 -24.25 14.85 61.80
CA GLY A 117 -24.57 13.50 61.37
C GLY A 117 -25.26 13.44 60.01
N ASN A 118 -24.98 12.34 59.32
CA ASN A 118 -25.85 11.86 58.27
C ASN A 118 -26.17 10.40 58.54
N SER A 119 -27.34 10.18 59.12
CA SER A 119 -27.96 8.88 59.35
C SER A 119 -28.44 8.32 58.01
N GLN A 120 -27.52 7.80 57.20
CA GLN A 120 -27.84 7.08 55.97
C GLN A 120 -26.89 5.89 55.73
N PHE A 121 -26.26 5.39 56.80
CA PHE A 121 -25.22 4.36 56.74
C PHE A 121 -25.74 2.92 56.55
N PHE A 122 -27.06 2.72 56.44
CA PHE A 122 -27.70 1.39 56.37
C PHE A 122 -28.91 1.35 55.44
N GLN A 123 -28.82 1.93 54.23
CA GLN A 123 -29.80 1.64 53.19
C GLN A 123 -29.11 1.26 51.89
N GLY A 124 -29.27 -0.02 51.52
CA GLY A 124 -28.85 -0.55 50.23
C GLY A 124 -27.49 -1.25 50.25
N SER A 125 -27.33 -2.28 51.10
CA SER A 125 -26.33 -3.34 50.88
C SER A 125 -26.65 -4.00 49.53
N THR A 126 -26.16 -3.43 48.44
CA THR A 126 -25.99 -4.15 47.19
C THR A 126 -25.02 -5.28 47.52
N GLN A 127 -25.52 -6.52 47.54
CA GLN A 127 -24.72 -7.67 47.90
C GLN A 127 -23.43 -7.65 47.08
N ALA A 128 -22.29 -7.44 47.75
CA ALA A 128 -21.00 -7.45 47.09
C ALA A 128 -20.81 -8.83 46.47
N LYS A 129 -20.79 -8.89 45.13
CA LYS A 129 -20.58 -10.12 44.36
C LYS A 129 -19.35 -10.84 44.92
N SER A 130 -19.48 -12.14 45.18
CA SER A 130 -18.36 -12.96 45.65
C SER A 130 -17.17 -12.86 44.68
N ALA A 131 -15.93 -12.87 45.18
CA ALA A 131 -14.72 -12.88 44.35
C ALA A 131 -14.74 -13.96 43.26
N LYS A 132 -15.43 -15.09 43.52
CA LYS A 132 -15.65 -16.18 42.55
C LYS A 132 -16.57 -15.75 41.40
N GLN A 133 -17.62 -14.99 41.69
CA GLN A 133 -18.54 -14.44 40.67
C GLN A 133 -17.86 -13.36 39.82
N GLN A 134 -17.09 -12.46 40.43
CA GLN A 134 -16.34 -11.43 39.69
C GLN A 134 -15.31 -12.04 38.72
N LYS A 135 -14.59 -13.08 39.15
CA LYS A 135 -13.63 -13.80 38.28
C LYS A 135 -14.33 -14.52 37.12
N GLN A 136 -15.52 -15.06 37.35
CA GLN A 136 -16.30 -15.73 36.30
C GLN A 136 -16.85 -14.72 35.28
N GLU A 137 -17.35 -13.57 35.74
CA GLU A 137 -17.83 -12.47 34.90
C GLU A 137 -16.70 -11.88 34.05
N GLN A 138 -15.52 -11.64 34.63
CA GLN A 138 -14.36 -11.15 33.89
C GLN A 138 -13.86 -12.17 32.84
N LYS A 139 -13.88 -13.48 33.17
CA LYS A 139 -13.55 -14.54 32.19
C LYS A 139 -14.56 -14.59 31.05
N ALA A 140 -15.86 -14.40 31.34
CA ALA A 140 -16.90 -14.33 30.33
C ALA A 140 -16.74 -13.12 29.41
N GLN A 141 -16.44 -11.94 29.95
CA GLN A 141 -16.19 -10.72 29.18
C GLN A 141 -14.99 -10.88 28.23
N ARG A 142 -13.86 -11.41 28.72
CA ARG A 142 -12.68 -11.66 27.87
C ARG A 142 -12.95 -12.69 26.77
N ALA A 143 -13.76 -13.71 27.04
CA ALA A 143 -14.16 -14.69 26.04
C ALA A 143 -15.07 -14.08 24.96
N ALA A 144 -16.02 -13.23 25.36
CA ALA A 144 -16.89 -12.49 24.43
C ALA A 144 -16.08 -11.50 23.57
N GLU A 145 -15.15 -10.75 24.17
CA GLU A 145 -14.26 -9.83 23.45
C GLU A 145 -13.38 -10.58 22.45
N LYS A 146 -12.80 -11.72 22.85
CA LYS A 146 -12.02 -12.58 21.93
C LYS A 146 -12.86 -13.08 20.76
N LYS A 147 -14.12 -13.48 21.00
CA LYS A 147 -15.04 -13.92 19.95
C LYS A 147 -15.37 -12.78 18.99
N HIS A 148 -15.70 -11.60 19.51
CA HIS A 148 -15.96 -10.40 18.70
C HIS A 148 -14.76 -10.02 17.84
N ARG A 149 -13.54 -10.06 18.40
CA ARG A 149 -12.31 -9.79 17.64
C ARG A 149 -12.07 -10.81 16.52
N GLN A 150 -12.41 -12.08 16.76
CA GLN A 150 -12.26 -13.13 15.75
C GLN A 150 -13.29 -12.98 14.62
N GLU A 151 -14.52 -12.60 14.96
CA GLU A 151 -15.59 -12.32 14.00
C GLU A 151 -15.26 -11.11 13.13
N ALA A 152 -14.82 -10.00 13.74
CA ALA A 152 -14.37 -8.81 13.01
C ALA A 152 -13.21 -9.12 12.03
N ARG A 153 -12.27 -10.00 12.40
CA ARG A 153 -11.22 -10.44 11.47
C ARG A 153 -11.77 -11.24 10.30
N ARG A 154 -12.72 -12.14 10.56
CA ARG A 154 -13.36 -12.95 9.51
C ARG A 154 -14.16 -12.08 8.54
N GLU A 155 -14.88 -11.10 9.04
CA GLU A 155 -15.63 -10.14 8.21
C GLU A 155 -14.71 -9.29 7.35
N ALA A 156 -13.62 -8.76 7.92
CA ALA A 156 -12.62 -8.00 7.18
C ALA A 156 -11.95 -8.83 6.08
N GLU A 157 -11.61 -10.09 6.36
CA GLU A 157 -11.06 -11.02 5.36
C GLU A 157 -12.08 -11.34 4.25
N GLU A 158 -13.36 -11.53 4.61
CA GLU A 158 -14.41 -11.77 3.63
C GLU A 158 -14.64 -10.54 2.73
N GLN A 159 -14.62 -9.33 3.30
CA GLN A 159 -14.70 -8.08 2.55
C GLN A 159 -13.50 -7.93 1.61
N ALA A 160 -12.27 -8.12 2.11
CA ALA A 160 -11.07 -8.08 1.27
C ALA A 160 -11.12 -9.11 0.13
N ARG A 161 -11.67 -10.31 0.38
CA ARG A 161 -11.88 -11.31 -0.65
C ARG A 161 -12.92 -10.88 -1.68
N LYS A 162 -14.02 -10.24 -1.26
CA LYS A 162 -15.05 -9.72 -2.18
C LYS A 162 -14.48 -8.58 -3.04
N GLU A 163 -13.72 -7.67 -2.46
CA GLU A 163 -13.04 -6.61 -3.19
C GLU A 163 -12.03 -7.16 -4.18
N LYS A 164 -11.18 -8.11 -3.75
CA LYS A 164 -10.23 -8.80 -4.65
C LYS A 164 -10.94 -9.44 -5.83
N LYS A 165 -12.02 -10.19 -5.60
CA LYS A 165 -12.83 -10.79 -6.67
C LYS A 165 -13.46 -9.74 -7.59
N HIS A 166 -13.95 -8.63 -7.03
CA HIS A 166 -14.50 -7.53 -7.81
C HIS A 166 -13.44 -6.92 -8.73
N PHE A 167 -12.22 -6.69 -8.24
CA PHE A 167 -11.10 -6.21 -9.05
C PHE A 167 -10.67 -7.22 -10.12
N GLU A 168 -10.60 -8.52 -9.79
CA GLU A 168 -10.30 -9.58 -10.77
C GLU A 168 -11.38 -9.70 -11.86
N SER A 169 -12.64 -9.40 -11.53
CA SER A 169 -13.74 -9.41 -12.49
C SER A 169 -13.87 -8.12 -13.30
N MET A 170 -13.17 -7.05 -12.91
CA MET A 170 -13.30 -5.74 -13.53
C MET A 170 -12.57 -5.73 -14.87
N THR A 171 -13.25 -5.24 -15.90
CA THR A 171 -12.63 -5.07 -17.22
C THR A 171 -11.64 -3.90 -17.20
N GLN A 172 -10.63 -3.94 -18.09
CA GLN A 172 -9.68 -2.84 -18.27
C GLN A 172 -10.38 -1.49 -18.50
N TRP A 173 -11.51 -1.50 -19.21
CA TRP A 173 -12.31 -0.31 -19.52
C TRP A 173 -13.04 0.25 -18.29
N GLU A 174 -13.62 -0.61 -17.45
CA GLU A 174 -14.25 -0.19 -16.19
C GLU A 174 -13.23 0.42 -15.23
N TYR A 175 -12.05 -0.19 -15.14
CA TYR A 175 -10.94 0.35 -14.38
C TYR A 175 -10.55 1.74 -14.91
N ALA A 176 -10.30 1.88 -16.23
CA ALA A 176 -9.96 3.16 -16.83
C ALA A 176 -11.04 4.23 -16.60
N LYS A 177 -12.32 3.85 -16.63
CA LYS A 177 -13.44 4.75 -16.34
C LYS A 177 -13.37 5.32 -14.93
N GLN A 178 -12.99 4.52 -13.93
CA GLN A 178 -12.83 4.99 -12.54
C GLN A 178 -11.77 6.10 -12.41
N TRP A 179 -10.76 6.11 -13.28
CA TRP A 179 -9.66 7.09 -13.28
C TRP A 179 -9.84 8.23 -14.28
N SER A 180 -10.92 8.24 -15.04
CA SER A 180 -11.16 9.18 -16.15
C SER A 180 -10.94 10.66 -15.81
N THR A 181 -11.42 11.13 -14.65
CA THR A 181 -11.23 12.52 -14.20
C THR A 181 -9.76 12.83 -13.92
N SER A 182 -9.06 11.90 -13.27
CA SER A 182 -7.62 12.05 -12.97
C SER A 182 -6.78 11.99 -14.24
N ASP A 183 -7.11 11.06 -15.14
CA ASP A 183 -6.44 10.91 -16.43
C ASP A 183 -6.65 12.13 -17.32
N ARG A 184 -7.87 12.70 -17.34
CA ARG A 184 -8.15 13.98 -18.03
C ARG A 184 -7.33 15.12 -17.44
N ALA A 185 -7.20 15.20 -16.13
CA ALA A 185 -6.40 16.25 -15.49
C ALA A 185 -4.89 16.11 -15.79
N ALA A 186 -4.37 14.87 -15.82
CA ALA A 186 -2.95 14.60 -16.04
C ALA A 186 -2.54 14.71 -17.52
N TYR A 187 -3.38 14.21 -18.42
CA TYR A 187 -3.03 14.00 -19.83
C TYR A 187 -3.92 14.77 -20.81
N GLY A 188 -4.91 15.53 -20.33
CA GLY A 188 -5.88 16.23 -21.16
C GLY A 188 -5.26 17.15 -22.21
N ASN A 189 -4.28 17.96 -21.82
CA ASN A 189 -3.58 18.84 -22.76
C ASN A 189 -2.87 18.05 -23.87
N ALA A 190 -2.23 16.92 -23.52
CA ALA A 190 -1.55 16.08 -24.51
C ALA A 190 -2.56 15.43 -25.48
N PHE A 191 -3.73 15.03 -24.98
CA PHE A 191 -4.82 14.53 -25.81
C PHE A 191 -5.36 15.62 -26.73
N ASP A 192 -5.61 16.82 -26.21
CA ASP A 192 -6.20 17.92 -26.97
C ASP A 192 -5.26 18.33 -28.12
N ASP A 193 -3.95 18.46 -27.86
CA ASP A 193 -2.92 18.73 -28.88
C ASP A 193 -2.86 17.61 -29.94
N PHE A 194 -2.85 16.34 -29.51
CA PHE A 194 -2.86 15.20 -30.41
C PHE A 194 -4.13 15.15 -31.25
N SER A 195 -5.30 15.34 -30.65
CA SER A 195 -6.60 15.23 -31.33
C SER A 195 -6.79 16.34 -32.35
N ALA A 196 -6.37 17.58 -32.03
CA ALA A 196 -6.41 18.72 -32.93
C ALA A 196 -5.47 18.51 -34.12
N SER A 197 -4.22 18.11 -33.86
CA SER A 197 -3.25 17.83 -34.93
C SER A 197 -3.67 16.64 -35.79
N ALA A 198 -4.25 15.58 -35.20
CA ALA A 198 -4.80 14.45 -35.92
C ALA A 198 -6.00 14.82 -36.80
N ALA A 199 -6.91 15.66 -36.31
CA ALA A 199 -8.02 16.14 -37.10
C ALA A 199 -7.56 17.00 -38.29
N ALA A 200 -6.62 17.91 -38.06
CA ALA A 200 -6.02 18.72 -39.12
C ALA A 200 -5.29 17.87 -40.17
N PHE A 201 -4.48 16.91 -39.72
CA PHE A 201 -3.73 15.99 -40.59
C PHE A 201 -4.64 15.07 -41.42
N ILE A 202 -5.69 14.52 -40.83
CA ILE A 202 -6.63 13.65 -41.57
C ILE A 202 -7.40 14.44 -42.63
N LYS A 203 -7.68 15.71 -42.38
CA LYS A 203 -8.31 16.60 -43.36
C LYS A 203 -7.33 17.02 -44.47
N ASP A 204 -6.08 17.27 -44.10
CA ASP A 204 -5.02 17.71 -44.99
C ASP A 204 -3.72 16.93 -44.71
N ASN A 205 -3.46 15.92 -45.55
CA ASN A 205 -2.32 15.03 -45.42
C ASN A 205 -0.96 15.72 -45.71
N THR A 206 -0.95 17.00 -46.09
CA THR A 206 0.28 17.79 -46.23
C THR A 206 0.77 18.35 -44.89
N GLN A 207 -0.10 18.36 -43.88
CA GLN A 207 0.27 18.76 -42.53
C GLN A 207 1.25 17.78 -41.90
N LYS A 208 1.93 18.23 -40.84
CA LYS A 208 2.82 17.37 -40.07
C LYS A 208 2.01 16.26 -39.41
N PHE A 209 2.55 15.04 -39.44
CA PHE A 209 1.97 13.90 -38.72
C PHE A 209 1.80 14.23 -37.22
N PRO A 210 0.68 13.84 -36.58
CA PRO A 210 0.40 14.19 -35.20
C PRO A 210 1.51 13.74 -34.26
N ARG A 211 1.93 14.64 -33.37
CA ARG A 211 2.98 14.35 -32.41
C ARG A 211 2.37 13.82 -31.12
N LEU A 212 2.87 12.69 -30.67
CA LEU A 212 2.54 12.12 -29.37
C LEU A 212 3.57 12.58 -28.35
N LYS A 213 3.08 12.88 -27.14
CA LYS A 213 3.95 13.33 -26.05
C LYS A 213 4.66 12.12 -25.43
N LYS A 214 5.97 12.25 -25.20
CA LYS A 214 6.75 11.26 -24.45
C LYS A 214 6.53 11.48 -22.97
N HIS A 215 6.17 10.42 -22.27
CA HIS A 215 5.91 10.44 -20.82
C HIS A 215 6.98 9.67 -20.03
N GLY A 216 7.80 8.86 -20.72
CA GLY A 216 8.79 8.00 -20.09
C GLY A 216 8.11 6.73 -19.58
N CYS A 217 8.24 5.65 -20.35
CA CYS A 217 7.68 4.35 -19.97
C CYS A 217 8.74 3.47 -19.31
N ALA A 218 8.41 2.95 -18.13
CA ALA A 218 9.19 1.95 -17.41
C ALA A 218 8.37 0.67 -17.12
N ARG A 219 7.22 0.51 -17.79
CA ARG A 219 6.36 -0.67 -17.63
C ARG A 219 6.98 -1.87 -18.36
N ASN A 220 6.76 -3.07 -17.81
CA ASN A 220 7.09 -4.33 -18.47
C ASN A 220 6.26 -4.50 -19.75
N ASN A 221 6.65 -5.41 -20.64
CA ASN A 221 5.98 -5.67 -21.93
C ASN A 221 5.83 -4.44 -22.84
N CYS A 222 6.63 -3.40 -22.62
CA CYS A 222 6.60 -2.16 -23.37
C CYS A 222 7.07 -2.34 -24.82
N VAL A 223 6.13 -2.34 -25.77
CA VAL A 223 6.43 -2.24 -27.20
C VAL A 223 6.63 -0.78 -27.59
N GLN A 224 7.84 -0.44 -28.03
CA GLN A 224 8.22 0.90 -28.51
C GLN A 224 8.14 0.96 -30.04
N GLY A 225 7.48 1.98 -30.56
CA GLY A 225 7.52 2.33 -31.99
C GLY A 225 8.85 2.99 -32.34
N GLU A 226 9.53 2.49 -33.36
CA GLU A 226 10.81 3.00 -33.85
C GLU A 226 10.64 4.34 -34.58
N ILE A 227 9.52 4.53 -35.28
CA ILE A 227 9.30 5.65 -36.19
C ILE A 227 8.73 6.87 -35.45
N LEU A 228 7.72 6.66 -34.62
CA LEU A 228 7.09 7.68 -33.78
C LEU A 228 7.89 7.92 -32.50
N GLY A 229 8.76 6.97 -32.13
CA GLY A 229 9.64 7.08 -30.97
C GLY A 229 8.87 7.13 -29.64
N VAL A 230 7.67 6.56 -29.61
CA VAL A 230 6.79 6.43 -28.44
C VAL A 230 6.36 4.98 -28.29
N CYS A 231 6.05 4.56 -27.07
CA CYS A 231 5.51 3.22 -26.83
C CYS A 231 3.99 3.19 -26.74
N HIS A 232 3.41 2.00 -26.78
CA HIS A 232 1.95 1.84 -26.68
C HIS A 232 1.39 2.37 -25.35
N HIS A 233 2.15 2.32 -24.25
CA HIS A 233 1.74 2.93 -22.97
C HIS A 233 1.68 4.46 -23.03
N GLU A 234 2.57 5.10 -23.80
CA GLU A 234 2.54 6.56 -23.99
C GLU A 234 1.37 6.98 -24.87
N VAL A 235 1.06 6.17 -25.90
CA VAL A 235 -0.17 6.30 -26.68
C VAL A 235 -1.40 6.13 -25.78
N GLU A 236 -1.42 5.10 -24.93
CA GLU A 236 -2.50 4.85 -23.98
C GLU A 236 -2.72 6.05 -23.04
N MET A 237 -1.66 6.57 -22.41
CA MET A 237 -1.75 7.74 -21.53
C MET A 237 -2.29 8.97 -22.26
N THR A 238 -1.82 9.21 -23.50
CA THR A 238 -2.35 10.31 -24.31
C THR A 238 -3.84 10.12 -24.59
N LEU A 239 -4.28 8.93 -24.98
CA LEU A 239 -5.68 8.65 -25.30
C LEU A 239 -6.60 8.64 -24.06
N ARG A 240 -6.08 8.24 -22.89
CA ARG A 240 -6.77 8.36 -21.60
C ARG A 240 -7.06 9.82 -21.23
N GLY A 241 -6.22 10.74 -21.69
CA GLY A 241 -6.44 12.18 -21.58
C GLY A 241 -7.74 12.68 -22.24
N SER A 242 -8.44 11.87 -23.04
CA SER A 242 -9.78 12.20 -23.54
C SER A 242 -10.83 12.34 -22.42
N GLY A 243 -10.63 11.69 -21.27
CA GLY A 243 -11.65 11.54 -20.24
C GLY A 243 -12.76 10.56 -20.60
N VAL A 244 -12.75 9.99 -21.81
CA VAL A 244 -13.72 9.00 -22.30
C VAL A 244 -12.95 7.84 -22.92
N PHE A 245 -12.23 7.11 -22.08
CA PHE A 245 -11.42 5.96 -22.48
C PHE A 245 -12.24 4.67 -22.44
N ASP A 246 -13.08 4.47 -23.46
CA ASP A 246 -13.89 3.27 -23.64
C ASP A 246 -13.49 2.46 -24.87
N GLU A 247 -13.93 1.21 -24.93
CA GLU A 247 -13.63 0.29 -26.03
C GLU A 247 -14.09 0.87 -27.39
N LYS A 248 -15.23 1.58 -27.39
CA LYS A 248 -15.81 2.18 -28.59
C LYS A 248 -14.94 3.30 -29.15
N MET A 249 -14.41 4.17 -28.29
CA MET A 249 -13.50 5.25 -28.65
C MET A 249 -12.20 4.66 -29.20
N MET A 250 -11.63 3.65 -28.53
CA MET A 250 -10.39 3.01 -28.98
C MET A 250 -10.55 2.32 -30.34
N LYS A 251 -11.66 1.60 -30.56
CA LYS A 251 -11.97 1.01 -31.88
C LYS A 251 -12.13 2.08 -32.96
N LYS A 252 -12.77 3.21 -32.64
CA LYS A 252 -12.90 4.35 -33.57
C LYS A 252 -11.54 4.94 -33.92
N GLU A 253 -10.69 5.16 -32.92
CA GLU A 253 -9.36 5.72 -33.14
C GLU A 253 -8.49 4.77 -33.98
N ARG A 254 -8.50 3.48 -33.66
CA ARG A 254 -7.86 2.43 -34.48
C ARG A 254 -8.29 2.51 -35.95
N LEU A 255 -9.59 2.59 -36.22
CA LEU A 255 -10.11 2.65 -37.59
C LEU A 255 -9.72 3.93 -38.33
N ARG A 256 -9.47 5.05 -37.63
CA ARG A 256 -8.96 6.28 -38.26
C ARG A 256 -7.56 6.07 -38.84
N TRP A 257 -6.75 5.25 -38.19
CA TRP A 257 -5.36 4.97 -38.54
C TRP A 257 -5.19 3.70 -39.39
N HIS A 258 -6.28 3.09 -39.88
CA HIS A 258 -6.23 1.84 -40.63
C HIS A 258 -5.31 1.92 -41.87
N PRO A 259 -4.44 0.93 -42.12
CA PRO A 259 -3.49 0.93 -43.24
C PRO A 259 -4.11 1.26 -44.60
N ASP A 260 -5.30 0.72 -44.89
CA ASP A 260 -6.01 0.94 -46.15
C ASP A 260 -6.27 2.43 -46.48
N ARG A 261 -6.36 3.31 -45.47
CA ARG A 261 -6.55 4.76 -45.67
C ARG A 261 -5.28 5.48 -46.09
N TRP A 262 -4.13 4.83 -45.92
CA TRP A 262 -2.81 5.42 -46.09
C TRP A 262 -1.97 4.71 -47.15
N THR A 263 -2.53 3.72 -47.85
CA THR A 263 -1.87 3.00 -48.95
C THR A 263 -1.31 3.95 -49.99
N GLY A 264 -0.02 3.78 -50.31
CA GLY A 264 0.68 4.54 -51.35
C GLY A 264 1.19 5.91 -50.89
N LYS A 265 1.08 6.26 -49.60
CA LYS A 265 1.54 7.55 -49.05
C LYS A 265 2.95 7.53 -48.46
N GLY A 266 3.78 6.55 -48.82
CA GLY A 266 5.18 6.44 -48.41
C GLY A 266 5.35 6.51 -46.88
N ASP A 267 6.19 7.43 -46.40
CA ASP A 267 6.49 7.62 -44.97
C ASP A 267 5.25 7.82 -44.08
N LEU A 268 4.19 8.45 -44.61
CA LEU A 268 2.94 8.65 -43.86
C LEU A 268 2.22 7.33 -43.62
N GLN A 269 2.30 6.40 -44.58
CA GLN A 269 1.75 5.06 -44.43
C GLN A 269 2.47 4.32 -43.31
N THR A 270 3.80 4.38 -43.27
CA THR A 270 4.59 3.71 -42.24
C THR A 270 4.30 4.27 -40.84
N LYS A 271 4.19 5.59 -40.70
CA LYS A 271 3.80 6.25 -39.43
C LYS A 271 2.38 5.89 -38.99
N ALA A 272 1.41 5.91 -39.90
CA ALA A 272 0.04 5.54 -39.60
C ALA A 272 -0.08 4.05 -39.22
N ASN A 273 0.65 3.17 -39.90
CA ASN A 273 0.70 1.74 -39.60
C ASN A 273 1.29 1.48 -38.21
N GLU A 274 2.36 2.18 -37.83
CA GLU A 274 2.94 2.03 -36.49
C GLU A 274 1.94 2.50 -35.41
N LEU A 275 1.31 3.66 -35.59
CA LEU A 275 0.28 4.14 -34.66
C LEU A 275 -0.89 3.15 -34.55
N PHE A 276 -1.34 2.58 -35.67
CA PHE A 276 -2.36 1.54 -35.70
C PHE A 276 -1.97 0.31 -34.88
N GLN A 277 -0.74 -0.18 -35.02
CA GLN A 277 -0.24 -1.34 -34.27
C GLN A 277 -0.16 -1.06 -32.77
N LEU A 278 0.32 0.14 -32.38
CA LEU A 278 0.35 0.54 -30.97
C LEU A 278 -1.06 0.62 -30.37
N ILE A 279 -2.04 1.15 -31.11
CA ILE A 279 -3.45 1.20 -30.67
C ILE A 279 -4.07 -0.20 -30.60
N GLN A 280 -3.81 -1.05 -31.60
CA GLN A 280 -4.24 -2.45 -31.61
C GLN A 280 -3.73 -3.18 -30.37
N ARG A 281 -2.46 -3.00 -30.02
CA ARG A 281 -1.85 -3.60 -28.83
C ARG A 281 -2.57 -3.18 -27.53
N ILE A 282 -3.01 -1.94 -27.44
CA ILE A 282 -3.78 -1.46 -26.27
C ILE A 282 -5.16 -2.13 -26.21
N ILE A 283 -5.82 -2.34 -27.35
CA ILE A 283 -7.15 -2.95 -27.44
C ILE A 283 -7.11 -4.45 -27.12
N ASP A 284 -6.11 -5.16 -27.62
CA ASP A 284 -5.94 -6.59 -27.35
C ASP A 284 -5.60 -6.86 -25.87
N GLY A 285 -5.23 -5.80 -25.14
CA GLY A 285 -4.71 -5.88 -23.79
C GLY A 285 -3.30 -6.46 -23.77
N ASP A 286 -2.57 -6.21 -22.68
CA ASP A 286 -1.38 -7.00 -22.42
C ASP A 286 -1.82 -8.39 -21.96
N VAL A 287 -1.95 -9.31 -22.91
CA VAL A 287 -2.30 -10.72 -22.69
C VAL A 287 -1.33 -11.44 -21.72
N ASN A 288 -0.18 -10.83 -21.41
CA ASN A 288 0.87 -11.34 -20.52
C ASN A 288 1.29 -10.34 -19.42
N ALA A 289 0.47 -9.33 -19.09
CA ALA A 289 0.80 -8.33 -18.06
C ALA A 289 0.64 -8.83 -16.64
#